data_AF-A0A4U5PDN5-F1
#
_entry.id   AF-A0A4U5PDN5-F1
#
_cell.length_a   1.000
_cell.length_b   1.000
_cell.length_c   1.000
_cell.angle_alpha   90.00
_cell.angle_beta   90.00
_cell.angle_gamma   90.00
#
_symmetry.space_group_name_H-M   'P 1'
#
loop_
_entity.id
_entity.type
_entity.pdbx_description
1 polymer ?
#
loop_
_entity_poly.entity_id
_entity_poly.type
_entity_poly.pdbx_seq_one_letter_code
_entity_poly.pdbx_strand_id
1 'polypeptide(L)' 'MQKDLLSGFISFAKSGTPVVSGKKWKPITKHHPDRYMSFSPSSHMKNGYMKEAIDFWTKVACTTANQNMIRKSLLPTLEC' A
#
# COMPACT_ATOMS: atom_id res chain seq x y z
N MET A 1 -9.83 10.78 -14.11
CA MET A 1 -9.09 10.82 -12.83
C MET A 1 -9.90 11.40 -11.65
N GLN A 2 -10.11 12.72 -11.50
CA GLN A 2 -10.83 13.27 -10.32
C GLN A 2 -12.28 12.74 -10.18
N LYS A 3 -13.02 12.67 -11.29
CA LYS A 3 -14.39 12.09 -11.31
C LYS A 3 -14.42 10.64 -10.84
N ASP A 4 -13.44 9.84 -11.26
CA ASP A 4 -13.33 8.43 -10.91
C ASP A 4 -13.10 8.24 -9.41
N LEU A 5 -12.14 8.99 -8.86
CA LEU A 5 -11.84 8.97 -7.43
C LEU A 5 -13.06 9.38 -6.60
N LEU A 6 -13.71 10.49 -6.97
CA LEU A 6 -14.91 10.97 -6.27
C LEU A 6 -16.06 9.95 -6.35
N SER A 7 -16.29 9.36 -7.52
CA SER A 7 -17.33 8.32 -7.69
C SER A 7 -17.07 7.07 -6.84
N GLY A 8 -15.80 6.68 -6.70
CA GLY A 8 -15.37 5.59 -5.82
C GLY A 8 -15.72 5.88 -4.36
N PHE A 9 -15.42 7.09 -3.87
CA PHE A 9 -15.76 7.47 -2.49
C PHE A 9 -17.26 7.59 -2.25
N ILE A 10 -18.02 8.18 -3.19
CA ILE A 10 -19.48 8.29 -3.06
C ILE A 10 -20.13 6.90 -3.00
N SER A 11 -19.74 5.98 -3.87
CA SER A 11 -20.29 4.61 -3.88
C SER A 11 -19.91 3.83 -2.63
N PHE A 12 -18.68 4.00 -2.12
CA PHE A 12 -18.25 3.45 -0.85
C PHE A 12 -19.10 3.98 0.32
N ALA A 13 -19.28 5.30 0.42
CA ALA A 13 -20.10 5.90 1.48
C ALA A 13 -21.56 5.39 1.45
N LYS A 14 -22.11 5.13 0.26
CA LYS A 14 -23.50 4.66 0.10
C LYS A 14 -23.69 3.16 0.37
N SER A 15 -22.68 2.33 0.13
CA SER A 15 -22.87 0.87 0.02
C SER A 15 -21.77 0.00 0.63
N GLY A 16 -20.70 0.61 1.15
CA GLY A 16 -19.49 -0.08 1.59
C GLY A 16 -18.65 -0.68 0.45
N THR A 17 -19.12 -0.66 -0.79
CA THR A 17 -18.40 -1.21 -1.95
C THR A 17 -18.07 -0.09 -2.94
N PRO A 18 -16.80 0.29 -3.11
CA PRO A 18 -16.43 1.31 -4.07
C PRO A 18 -16.57 0.81 -5.51
N VAL A 19 -17.09 1.67 -6.38
CA VAL A 19 -17.25 1.44 -7.82
C VAL A 19 -16.70 2.64 -8.57
N VAL A 20 -15.87 2.37 -9.57
CA VAL A 20 -15.22 3.39 -10.42
C VAL A 20 -15.51 3.07 -11.87
N SER A 21 -16.16 4.00 -12.59
CA SER A 21 -16.54 3.83 -14.00
C SER A 21 -17.28 2.49 -14.29
N GLY A 22 -18.18 2.09 -13.38
CA GLY A 22 -18.93 0.82 -13.46
C GLY A 22 -18.14 -0.43 -13.07
N LYS A 23 -16.84 -0.32 -12.78
CA LYS A 23 -15.99 -1.44 -12.33
C LYS A 23 -15.90 -1.45 -10.81
N LYS A 24 -16.08 -2.63 -10.20
CA LYS A 24 -15.89 -2.80 -8.75
C LYS A 24 -14.42 -2.61 -8.38
N TRP A 25 -14.17 -1.76 -7.38
CA TRP A 25 -12.88 -1.70 -6.70
C TRP A 25 -12.78 -2.89 -5.75
N LYS A 26 -12.09 -3.94 -6.19
CA LYS A 26 -12.02 -5.20 -5.43
C LYS A 26 -11.14 -5.02 -4.17
N PRO A 27 -11.54 -5.59 -3.02
CA PRO A 27 -10.78 -5.50 -1.77
C PRO A 27 -9.44 -6.25 -1.87
N ILE A 28 -8.52 -6.01 -0.96
CA ILE A 28 -7.31 -6.82 -0.81
C ILE A 28 -7.71 -8.20 -0.26
N THR A 29 -7.05 -9.27 -0.71
CA THR A 29 -7.31 -10.65 -0.27
C THR A 29 -5.99 -11.40 -0.10
N LYS A 30 -5.99 -12.54 0.60
CA LYS A 30 -4.77 -13.37 0.75
C LYS A 30 -4.14 -13.77 -0.60
N HIS A 31 -4.96 -14.01 -1.63
CA HIS A 31 -4.48 -14.35 -2.98
C HIS A 31 -4.01 -13.14 -3.81
N HIS A 32 -4.38 -11.93 -3.40
CA HIS A 32 -4.02 -10.66 -4.05
C HIS A 32 -3.69 -9.60 -2.98
N PRO A 33 -2.57 -9.78 -2.25
CA PRO A 33 -2.24 -8.97 -1.08
C PRO A 33 -1.81 -7.54 -1.44
N ASP A 34 -1.44 -7.31 -2.69
CA ASP A 34 -0.85 -6.08 -3.23
C ASP A 34 -1.73 -5.45 -4.32
N ARG A 35 -3.01 -5.83 -4.37
CA ARG A 35 -3.99 -5.32 -5.33
C ARG A 35 -4.46 -3.92 -4.97
N TYR A 36 -4.58 -3.07 -5.98
CA TYR A 36 -5.01 -1.68 -5.82
C TYR A 36 -5.83 -1.19 -7.02
N MET A 37 -6.58 -0.12 -6.83
CA MET A 37 -7.20 0.64 -7.92
C MET A 37 -6.19 1.69 -8.39
N SER A 38 -5.77 1.60 -9.66
CA SER A 38 -4.92 2.61 -10.29
C SER A 38 -5.82 3.74 -10.82
N PHE A 39 -5.64 4.95 -10.32
CA PHE A 39 -6.30 6.15 -10.85
C PHE A 39 -5.38 6.81 -11.87
N SER A 40 -5.76 6.76 -13.15
CA SER A 40 -5.06 7.39 -14.26
C SER A 40 -6.11 7.96 -15.24
N PRO A 41 -5.78 8.37 -16.49
CA PRO A 41 -6.81 8.69 -17.48
C PRO A 41 -7.82 7.55 -17.70
N SER A 42 -7.40 6.30 -17.48
CA SER A 42 -8.28 5.12 -17.48
C SER A 42 -8.08 4.30 -16.21
N SER A 43 -9.03 4.40 -15.28
CA SER A 43 -8.95 3.71 -13.98
C SER A 43 -9.17 2.20 -14.10
N HIS A 44 -8.33 1.41 -13.44
CA HIS A 44 -8.42 -0.05 -13.46
C HIS A 44 -7.70 -0.72 -12.29
N MET A 45 -8.10 -1.96 -12.00
CA MET A 45 -7.45 -2.79 -10.98
C MET A 45 -6.06 -3.23 -11.46
N LYS A 46 -5.07 -3.14 -10.57
CA LYS A 46 -3.70 -3.63 -10.75
C LYS A 46 -3.26 -4.42 -9.52
N ASN A 47 -2.18 -5.21 -9.67
CA ASN A 47 -1.47 -5.88 -8.59
C ASN A 47 -0.03 -5.34 -8.54
N GLY A 48 0.73 -5.69 -7.50
CA GLY A 48 2.13 -5.31 -7.39
C GLY A 48 2.36 -3.87 -6.93
N TYR A 49 1.47 -3.29 -6.11
CA TYR A 49 1.67 -1.94 -5.59
C TYR A 49 3.01 -1.83 -4.86
N MET A 50 3.95 -1.05 -5.43
CA MET A 50 5.28 -0.81 -4.85
C MET A 50 6.03 -2.08 -4.40
N LYS A 51 5.87 -3.18 -5.14
CA LYS A 51 6.32 -4.51 -4.71
C LYS A 51 7.77 -4.56 -4.26
N GLU A 52 8.69 -3.94 -5.02
CA GLU A 52 10.12 -3.91 -4.69
C GLU A 52 10.42 -3.20 -3.38
N ALA A 53 9.78 -2.04 -3.14
CA ALA A 53 9.95 -1.30 -1.90
C ALA A 53 9.36 -2.07 -0.72
N ILE A 54 8.18 -2.67 -0.89
CA ILE A 54 7.56 -3.53 0.13
C ILE A 54 8.48 -4.71 0.44
N ASP A 55 8.99 -5.40 -0.58
CA ASP A 55 9.90 -6.54 -0.40
C ASP A 55 11.19 -6.10 0.32
N PHE A 56 11.76 -4.95 -0.04
CA PHE A 56 12.93 -4.41 0.67
C PHE A 56 12.62 -4.19 2.15
N TRP A 57 11.58 -3.44 2.49
CA TRP A 57 11.30 -3.10 3.88
C TRP A 57 10.87 -4.31 4.72
N THR A 58 10.08 -5.22 4.15
CA THR A 58 9.52 -6.36 4.88
C THR A 58 10.44 -7.57 4.95
N LYS A 59 11.34 -7.74 3.97
CA LYS A 59 12.23 -8.93 3.90
C LYS A 59 13.69 -8.60 4.12
N VAL A 60 14.19 -7.48 3.59
CA VAL A 60 15.63 -7.15 3.60
C VAL A 60 15.99 -6.26 4.78
N ALA A 61 15.25 -5.17 4.98
CA ALA A 61 15.52 -4.24 6.09
C ALA A 61 15.29 -4.95 7.43
N CYS A 62 14.19 -5.70 7.59
CA CYS A 62 13.93 -6.45 8.82
C CYS A 62 15.02 -7.47 9.18
N THR A 63 15.68 -8.11 8.20
CA THR A 63 16.76 -9.07 8.47
C THR A 63 18.12 -8.40 8.68
N THR A 64 18.34 -7.27 8.01
CA THR A 64 19.66 -6.61 7.97
C THR A 64 19.80 -5.53 9.04
N ALA A 65 18.68 -4.94 9.48
CA ALA A 65 18.64 -3.94 10.54
C ALA A 65 18.99 -4.59 11.89
N ASN A 66 20.27 -4.70 12.16
CA ASN A 66 20.76 -5.07 13.46
C ASN A 66 20.43 -3.94 14.44
N GLN A 67 19.55 -4.22 15.40
CA GLN A 67 19.17 -3.25 16.44
C GLN A 67 20.39 -2.66 17.16
N ASN A 68 21.48 -3.44 17.30
CA ASN A 68 22.72 -2.97 17.90
C ASN A 68 23.47 -1.95 17.02
N MET A 69 23.40 -2.09 15.69
CA MET A 69 23.97 -1.09 14.77
C MET A 69 23.18 0.22 14.85
N ILE A 70 21.84 0.14 14.83
CA ILE A 70 20.96 1.31 14.92
C ILE A 70 21.17 2.03 16.26
N ARG A 71 21.24 1.28 17.36
CA ARG A 71 21.47 1.85 18.70
C ARG A 71 22.82 2.56 18.79
N LYS A 72 23.89 1.94 18.27
CA LYS A 72 25.24 2.57 18.26
C LYS A 72 25.30 3.82 17.38
N SER A 73 24.62 3.82 16.23
CA SER A 73 24.68 4.96 15.30
C SER A 73 23.76 6.13 15.69
N LEU A 74 22.58 5.86 16.27
CA LEU A 74 21.58 6.90 16.58
C LEU A 74 21.56 7.33 18.05
N LEU A 75 21.98 6.46 18.98
CA LEU A 75 22.02 6.73 20.41
C LEU A 75 23.41 6.37 21.01
N PRO A 76 24.51 6.93 20.48
CA PRO A 76 25.87 6.55 20.87
C PRO A 76 26.20 6.87 22.35
N THR A 77 25.45 7.78 22.98
CA THR A 77 25.73 8.27 24.35
C THR A 77 24.90 7.60 25.44
N LEU A 78 23.97 6.70 25.08
CA LEU A 78 23.19 5.91 26.04
C LEU A 78 23.79 4.51 26.17
N GLU A 79 24.96 4.45 26.81
CA GLU A 79 25.49 3.21 27.40
C GLU A 79 24.89 3.07 28.81
N CYS A 80 24.23 1.94 29.08
CA CYS A 80 23.81 1.59 30.44
C CYS A 80 24.97 0.96 31.20
#